data_AF-A0A9W7CR41-F1
#
_entry.id   AF-A0A9W7CR41-F1
#
_cell.length_a   1.000
_cell.length_b   1.000
_cell.length_c   1.000
_cell.angle_alpha   90.00
_cell.angle_beta   90.00
_cell.angle_gamma   90.00
#
_symmetry.space_group_name_H-M   'P 1'
#
loop_
_entity.id
_entity.type
_entity.pdbx_description
1 polymer ?
#
loop_
_entity_poly.entity_id
_entity_poly.type
_entity_poly.pdbx_seq_one_letter_code
_entity_poly.pdbx_strand_id
1 'polypeptide(L)'
;MADPQPVKVPPTFKTLLPFIRRAEELDRDTSRPESKLIAYFCRQYAMELGIKLRENDASNEATDYLLSLMDRLEDEKNKLPDFSQEEGKVGGRAG
;
A
#
# COMPACT_ATOMS: atom_id res chain seq x y z
N MET A 1 1.02 -14.91 -17.10
CA MET A 1 0.97 -14.10 -15.88
C MET A 1 -0.06 -13.00 -16.10
N ALA A 2 -1.15 -12.98 -15.33
CA ALA A 2 -2.13 -11.90 -15.45
C ALA A 2 -1.57 -10.66 -14.73
N ASP A 3 -1.47 -9.54 -15.44
CA ASP A 3 -1.35 -8.24 -14.80
C ASP A 3 -2.45 -8.12 -13.73
N PRO A 4 -2.14 -7.80 -12.47
CA PRO A 4 -3.16 -7.61 -11.45
C PRO A 4 -4.03 -6.44 -11.91
N GLN A 5 -5.25 -6.75 -12.37
CA GLN A 5 -6.23 -5.73 -12.73
C GLN A 5 -6.43 -4.81 -11.53
N PRO A 6 -6.57 -3.49 -11.74
CA PRO A 6 -6.83 -2.56 -10.64
C PRO A 6 -8.09 -3.02 -9.91
N VAL A 7 -7.92 -3.48 -8.67
CA VAL A 7 -9.00 -4.04 -7.87
C VAL A 7 -10.03 -2.93 -7.71
N LYS A 8 -11.22 -3.11 -8.28
CA LYS A 8 -12.27 -2.10 -8.22
C LYS A 8 -12.62 -1.85 -6.76
N VAL A 9 -12.34 -0.63 -6.28
CA VAL A 9 -12.60 -0.26 -4.89
C VAL A 9 -14.11 -0.28 -4.61
N PRO A 10 -14.58 -1.08 -3.65
CA PRO A 10 -15.99 -1.12 -3.24
C PRO A 10 -16.47 0.26 -2.78
N PRO A 11 -17.77 0.59 -2.93
CA PRO A 11 -18.32 1.90 -2.53
C PRO A 11 -18.03 2.25 -1.06
N THR A 12 -18.08 1.27 -0.16
CA THR A 12 -17.78 1.39 1.27
C THR A 12 -16.36 1.90 1.54
N PHE A 13 -15.44 1.63 0.60
CA PHE A 13 -14.03 1.99 0.70
C PHE A 13 -13.67 3.23 -0.14
N LYS A 14 -14.65 4.04 -0.54
CA LYS A 14 -14.41 5.29 -1.29
C LYS A 14 -13.39 6.21 -0.62
N THR A 15 -13.34 6.22 0.72
CA THR A 15 -12.36 6.99 1.50
C THR A 15 -10.92 6.48 1.37
N LEU A 16 -10.72 5.23 0.94
CA LEU A 16 -9.39 4.65 0.70
C LEU A 16 -8.77 5.11 -0.63
N LEU A 17 -9.60 5.56 -1.59
CA LEU A 17 -9.18 5.89 -2.95
C LEU A 17 -7.96 6.81 -3.05
N PRO A 18 -7.80 7.89 -2.24
CA PRO A 18 -6.64 8.75 -2.32
C PRO A 18 -5.33 8.00 -2.03
N PHE A 19 -5.34 7.08 -1.07
CA PHE A 19 -4.16 6.30 -0.69
C PHE A 19 -3.84 5.22 -1.72
N ILE A 20 -4.86 4.55 -2.25
CA ILE A 20 -4.70 3.55 -3.31
C ILE A 20 -4.15 4.19 -4.58
N ARG A 21 -4.74 5.31 -5.03
CA ARG A 21 -4.24 6.05 -6.21
C ARG A 21 -2.82 6.56 -6.01
N ARG A 22 -2.49 7.05 -4.80
CA ARG A 22 -1.13 7.48 -4.50
C ARG A 22 -0.14 6.33 -4.61
N ALA A 23 -0.49 5.15 -4.11
CA ALA A 23 0.34 3.96 -4.25
C ALA A 23 0.52 3.55 -5.73
N GLU A 24 -0.54 3.61 -6.54
CA GLU A 24 -0.47 3.33 -7.99
C GLU A 24 0.39 4.35 -8.76
N GLU A 25 0.34 5.63 -8.39
CA GLU A 25 1.24 6.65 -8.95
C GLU A 25 2.70 6.35 -8.62
N LEU A 26 2.98 5.98 -7.37
CA LEU A 26 4.32 5.68 -6.88
C LEU A 26 4.87 4.36 -7.43
N ASP A 27 4.03 3.37 -7.70
CA ASP A 27 4.42 2.12 -8.38
C ASP A 27 4.99 2.41 -9.79
N ARG A 28 4.49 3.46 -10.46
CA ARG A 28 4.96 3.89 -11.78
C ARG A 28 6.20 4.78 -11.70
N ASP A 29 6.45 5.40 -10.55
CA ASP A 29 7.63 6.22 -10.31
C ASP A 29 8.85 5.34 -10.02
N THR A 30 9.54 4.91 -11.07
CA THR A 30 10.79 4.14 -10.97
C THR A 30 12.02 5.02 -10.76
N SER A 31 11.87 6.34 -10.61
CA SER A 31 13.00 7.27 -10.50
C SER A 31 13.65 7.26 -9.12
N ARG A 32 12.92 6.80 -8.09
CA ARG A 32 13.36 6.81 -6.69
C ARG A 32 13.11 5.46 -6.03
N PRO A 33 14.11 4.87 -5.36
CA PRO A 33 13.93 3.60 -4.64
C PRO A 33 12.90 3.71 -3.50
N GLU A 34 12.76 4.88 -2.89
CA GLU A 34 11.82 5.14 -1.79
C GLU A 34 10.36 5.11 -2.25
N SER A 35 10.07 5.29 -3.53
CA SER A 35 8.70 5.28 -4.06
C SER A 35 7.97 3.98 -3.74
N LYS A 36 8.66 2.84 -3.82
CA LYS A 36 8.11 1.52 -3.48
C LYS A 36 7.78 1.40 -1.99
N LEU A 37 8.63 1.94 -1.12
CA LEU A 37 8.41 1.95 0.32
C LEU A 37 7.18 2.79 0.67
N ILE A 38 7.05 3.98 0.08
CA ILE A 38 5.91 4.86 0.31
C ILE A 38 4.62 4.22 -0.24
N ALA A 39 4.67 3.58 -1.41
CA ALA A 39 3.52 2.88 -1.99
C ALA A 39 3.00 1.76 -1.07
N TYR A 40 3.91 0.95 -0.53
CA TYR A 40 3.60 -0.08 0.46
C TYR A 40 2.88 0.52 1.68
N PHE A 41 3.41 1.59 2.28
CA PHE A 41 2.77 2.21 3.45
C PHE A 41 1.44 2.89 3.13
N CYS A 42 1.26 3.44 1.92
CA CYS A 42 -0.04 3.91 1.47
C CYS A 42 -1.08 2.78 1.45
N ARG A 43 -0.72 1.60 0.93
CA ARG A 43 -1.60 0.42 0.94
C ARG A 43 -1.82 -0.14 2.34
N GLN A 44 -0.79 -0.15 3.19
CA GLN A 44 -0.90 -0.65 4.56
C GLN A 44 -1.88 0.22 5.36
N TYR A 45 -1.78 1.55 5.24
CA TYR A 45 -2.72 2.45 5.87
C TYR A 45 -4.15 2.30 5.32
N ALA A 46 -4.29 2.12 3.99
CA ALA A 46 -5.58 1.84 3.38
C ALA A 46 -6.20 0.53 3.92
N MET A 47 -5.39 -0.51 4.14
CA MET A 47 -5.82 -1.78 4.73
C MET A 47 -6.29 -1.61 6.18
N GLU A 48 -5.52 -0.92 7.01
CA GLU A 48 -5.89 -0.63 8.40
C GLU A 48 -7.22 0.15 8.50
N LEU A 49 -7.42 1.12 7.62
CA LEU A 49 -8.70 1.85 7.51
C LEU A 49 -9.83 0.96 6.96
N GLY A 50 -9.53 0.14 5.96
CA GLY A 50 -10.49 -0.76 5.32
C GLY A 50 -11.06 -1.80 6.30
N ILE A 51 -10.23 -2.37 7.18
CA ILE A 51 -10.67 -3.28 8.23
C ILE A 51 -11.68 -2.61 9.16
N LYS A 52 -11.43 -1.36 9.59
CA LYS A 52 -12.36 -0.59 10.43
C LYS A 52 -13.66 -0.27 9.70
N LEU A 53 -13.59 0.08 8.41
CA LEU A 53 -14.78 0.39 7.62
C LEU A 53 -15.65 -0.86 7.38
N ARG A 54 -15.02 -2.02 7.16
CA ARG A 54 -15.69 -3.32 6.99
C ARG A 54 -16.57 -3.72 8.18
N GLU A 55 -16.30 -3.23 9.39
CA GLU A 55 -17.19 -3.47 10.54
C GLU A 55 -18.63 -3.03 10.28
N ASN A 56 -18.82 -2.05 9.38
CA ASN A 56 -20.13 -1.55 8.96
C ASN A 56 -20.65 -2.17 7.64
N ASP A 57 -19.88 -3.05 7.01
CA ASP A 57 -20.22 -3.70 5.73
C ASP A 57 -19.62 -5.12 5.68
N ALA A 58 -20.45 -6.11 6.02
CA ALA A 58 -20.09 -7.51 6.02
C ALA A 58 -20.21 -8.19 4.64
N SER A 59 -20.30 -7.42 3.54
CA SER A 59 -20.40 -7.99 2.20
C SER A 59 -19.15 -8.81 1.82
N ASN A 60 -19.37 -9.80 0.95
CA ASN A 60 -18.28 -10.56 0.34
C ASN A 60 -17.39 -9.63 -0.50
N GLU A 61 -17.96 -8.65 -1.21
CA GLU A 61 -17.20 -7.67 -2.00
C GLU A 61 -16.19 -6.89 -1.14
N ALA A 62 -16.60 -6.41 0.03
CA ALA A 62 -15.69 -5.74 0.97
C ALA A 62 -14.60 -6.69 1.50
N THR A 63 -14.97 -7.94 1.79
CA THR A 63 -14.04 -8.96 2.29
C THR A 63 -13.01 -9.35 1.22
N ASP A 64 -13.46 -9.66 0.00
CA ASP A 64 -12.63 -10.07 -1.13
C ASP A 64 -11.64 -8.97 -1.54
N TYR A 65 -12.07 -7.70 -1.47
CA TYR A 65 -11.19 -6.57 -1.71
C TYR A 65 -10.05 -6.49 -0.68
N LEU A 66 -10.35 -6.63 0.61
CA LEU A 66 -9.31 -6.55 1.65
C LEU A 66 -8.37 -7.76 1.61
N LEU A 67 -8.88 -8.96 1.28
CA LEU A 67 -8.01 -10.12 1.06
C LEU A 67 -7.05 -9.88 -0.11
N SER A 68 -7.56 -9.38 -1.24
CA SER A 68 -6.72 -9.03 -2.39
C SER A 68 -5.69 -7.95 -2.07
N LEU A 69 -6.05 -6.97 -1.22
CA LEU A 69 -5.13 -5.93 -0.75
C LEU A 69 -4.06 -6.50 0.19
N MET A 70 -4.41 -7.48 1.03
CA MET A 70 -3.46 -8.20 1.88
C MET A 70 -2.43 -8.97 1.07
N ASP A 71 -2.89 -9.76 0.09
CA ASP A 71 -2.00 -10.52 -0.80
C ASP A 71 -0.99 -9.60 -1.49
N ARG A 72 -1.45 -8.41 -1.91
CA ARG A 72 -0.60 -7.39 -2.52
C ARG A 72 0.43 -6.84 -1.53
N LEU A 73 0.03 -6.57 -0.29
CA LEU A 73 0.94 -6.10 0.76
C LEU A 73 2.01 -7.14 1.10
N GLU A 74 1.66 -8.41 1.15
CA GLU A 74 2.61 -9.50 1.40
C GLU A 74 3.64 -9.62 0.27
N ASP A 75 3.19 -9.55 -0.99
CA ASP A 75 4.07 -9.53 -2.17
C ASP A 75 5.00 -8.31 -2.18
N GLU A 76 4.48 -7.12 -1.85
CA GLU A 76 5.28 -5.90 -1.79
C GLU A 76 6.30 -5.94 -0.66
N LYS A 77 5.92 -6.39 0.53
CA LYS A 77 6.82 -6.50 1.69
C LYS A 77 8.02 -7.39 1.38
N ASN A 78 7.82 -8.49 0.66
CA ASN A 78 8.90 -9.39 0.25
C ASN A 78 9.85 -8.78 -0.80
N LYS A 79 9.42 -7.72 -1.49
CA LYS A 79 10.21 -7.02 -2.52
C LYS A 79 10.85 -5.73 -2.01
N LEU A 80 10.46 -5.26 -0.82
CA LEU A 80 11.11 -4.12 -0.21
C LEU A 80 12.53 -4.52 0.19
N PRO A 81 13.54 -3.68 -0.10
CA PRO A 81 14.87 -3.92 0.42
C PRO A 81 14.82 -3.91 1.95
N ASP A 82 15.73 -4.65 2.57
CA ASP A 82 15.96 -4.60 4.02
C ASP A 82 16.44 -3.18 4.36
N PHE A 83 15.50 -2.27 4.61
CA PHE A 83 15.78 -0.95 5.15
C PHE A 83 16.18 -1.15 6.62
N SER A 84 17.38 -1.71 6.82
CA SER A 84 18.09 -1.59 8.08
C SER A 84 18.15 -0.11 8.40
N GLN A 85 17.74 0.27 9.62
CA GLN A 85 17.60 1.66 10.09
C GLN A 85 18.90 2.50 10.04
N GLU A 86 19.97 2.03 9.38
CA GLU A 86 21.28 2.66 9.32
C GLU A 86 21.36 3.84 8.34
N GLU A 87 20.47 3.96 7.35
CA GLU A 87 20.47 5.12 6.44
C GLU A 87 19.87 6.39 7.04
N GLY A 88 19.22 6.30 8.21
CA GLY A 88 18.82 7.47 9.02
C GLY A 88 19.98 8.11 9.80
N LYS A 89 21.17 7.50 9.79
CA LYS A 89 22.32 7.92 10.62
C LYS A 89 23.56 8.26 9.80
N VAL A 90 23.39 8.86 8.62
CA VAL A 90 24.51 9.52 7.89
C VAL A 90 24.20 10.98 7.52
N GLY A 91 23.41 11.67 8.34
CA GLY A 91 23.22 13.13 8.25
C GLY A 91 24.06 13.95 9.22
N GLY A 92 25.09 13.36 9.83
CA GLY A 92 26.01 14.07 10.73
C GLY A 92 27.34 14.37 10.06
N ARG A 93 27.48 15.53 9.40
CA ARG A 93 28.79 16.20 9.30
C ARG A 93 28.68 17.69 8.97
N ALA A 94 29.19 18.48 9.93
CA ALA A 94 29.87 19.76 9.81
C ALA A 94 29.02 21.02 9.49
N GLY A 95 28.82 21.81 10.55
CA GLY A 95 28.59 23.25 10.58
C GLY A 95 28.91 23.76 11.97
#